data_AF-A0A8S1WH16-F1
#
_entry.id   AF-A0A8S1WH16-F1
#
_cell.length_a   1.000
_cell.length_b   1.000
_cell.length_c   1.000
_cell.angle_alpha   90.00
_cell.angle_beta   90.00
_cell.angle_gamma   90.00
#
_symmetry.space_group_name_H-M   'P 1'
#
loop_
_entity.id
_entity.type
_entity.pdbx_description
1 polymer ?
#
loop_
_entity_poly.entity_id
_entity_poly.type
_entity_poly.pdbx_seq_one_letter_code
_entity_poly.pdbx_strand_id
1 'polypeptide(L)'
;MEIYNQMNGIKESISQLEYYTALEKLEWKSRQDREFEEEGMTIYLENFADVQRLLKQRLTSEKKEKDGLELFLHETYFKVINLLKRLIIEKDKLIETDTRELAKIKHQAREDAQKRFDEFNFLLQKIKEVFDSTNIQDIFKTLELLESKIMIGLFKSNPSQELDFFIKGVDRLFKLSNHSNSRNEALQLLSLMHSVIQETLIGMMNEQLESSFDLLDKELFYTQSKNTHQQAKESLINLLNKFEVTGAKFWNEQLQINGNEDHQIQMFQSFLDQAMLMSNRSIQYHQQLSDTLRAMLERFLQR
;
A
#
# COMPACT_ATOMS: atom_id res chain seq x y z
N MET A 1 -22.10 -6.45 -118.74
CA MET A 1 -21.65 -7.27 -117.59
C MET A 1 -20.40 -6.70 -116.93
N GLU A 2 -19.42 -6.15 -117.66
CA GLU A 2 -18.18 -5.58 -117.06
C GLU A 2 -18.41 -4.39 -116.11
N ILE A 3 -19.28 -3.44 -116.46
CA ILE A 3 -19.60 -2.27 -115.60
C ILE A 3 -20.27 -2.71 -114.28
N TYR A 4 -21.08 -3.77 -114.31
CA TYR A 4 -21.76 -4.30 -113.12
C TYR A 4 -20.79 -4.99 -112.17
N ASN A 5 -19.81 -5.72 -112.70
CA ASN A 5 -18.73 -6.33 -111.91
C ASN A 5 -17.79 -5.28 -111.32
N GLN A 6 -17.49 -4.20 -112.04
CA GLN A 6 -16.73 -3.07 -111.53
C GLN A 6 -17.49 -2.31 -110.42
N MET A 7 -18.80 -2.09 -110.59
CA MET A 7 -19.63 -1.48 -109.53
C MET A 7 -19.71 -2.36 -108.28
N ASN A 8 -19.80 -3.68 -108.43
CA ASN A 8 -19.76 -4.60 -107.28
C ASN A 8 -18.39 -4.59 -106.58
N GLY A 9 -17.29 -4.60 -107.33
CA GLY A 9 -15.95 -4.50 -106.73
C GLY A 9 -15.71 -3.18 -106.01
N ILE A 10 -16.23 -2.07 -106.54
CA ILE A 10 -16.17 -0.75 -105.87
C ILE A 10 -17.02 -0.77 -104.60
N LYS A 11 -18.22 -1.35 -104.64
CA LYS A 11 -19.11 -1.45 -103.47
C LYS A 11 -18.49 -2.30 -102.36
N GLU A 12 -17.87 -3.42 -102.71
CA GLU A 12 -17.17 -4.30 -101.78
C GLU A 12 -15.94 -3.62 -101.16
N SER A 13 -15.19 -2.85 -101.96
CA SER A 13 -14.07 -2.03 -101.48
C SER A 13 -14.52 -0.92 -100.53
N ILE A 14 -15.65 -0.26 -100.82
CA ILE A 14 -16.24 0.76 -99.93
C ILE A 14 -16.69 0.13 -98.62
N SER A 15 -17.37 -1.02 -98.65
CA SER A 15 -17.77 -1.72 -97.44
C SER A 15 -16.58 -2.20 -96.60
N GLN A 16 -15.48 -2.60 -97.22
CA GLN A 16 -14.23 -2.90 -96.52
C GLN A 16 -13.63 -1.65 -95.88
N LEU A 17 -13.58 -0.52 -96.59
CA LEU A 17 -13.10 0.76 -96.04
C LEU A 17 -13.95 1.28 -94.88
N GLU A 18 -15.28 1.15 -94.96
CA GLU A 18 -16.20 1.48 -93.87
C GLU A 18 -15.96 0.59 -92.65
N TYR A 19 -15.71 -0.71 -92.87
CA TYR A 19 -15.36 -1.65 -91.82
C TYR A 19 -14.00 -1.31 -91.15
N TYR A 20 -12.97 -0.99 -91.94
CA TYR A 20 -11.67 -0.54 -91.41
C TYR A 20 -11.80 0.76 -90.63
N THR A 21 -12.58 1.73 -91.13
CA THR A 21 -12.83 3.00 -90.44
C THR A 21 -13.58 2.78 -89.12
N ALA A 22 -14.50 1.82 -89.07
CA ALA A 22 -15.21 1.47 -87.84
C ALA A 22 -14.28 0.81 -86.81
N LEU A 23 -13.38 -0.08 -87.26
CA LEU A 23 -12.36 -0.71 -86.42
C LEU A 23 -11.37 0.30 -85.85
N GLU A 24 -10.87 1.23 -86.66
CA GLU A 24 -9.94 2.27 -86.24
C GLU A 24 -10.57 3.20 -85.18
N LYS A 25 -11.85 3.56 -85.35
CA LYS A 25 -12.61 4.32 -84.34
C LYS A 25 -12.81 3.53 -83.04
N LEU A 26 -13.02 2.23 -83.13
CA LEU A 26 -13.15 1.33 -81.97
C LEU A 26 -11.83 1.20 -81.21
N GLU A 27 -10.72 1.07 -81.93
CA GLU A 27 -9.38 1.03 -81.35
C GLU A 27 -9.03 2.36 -80.67
N TRP A 28 -9.31 3.49 -81.32
CA TRP A 28 -9.04 4.82 -80.75
C TRP A 28 -9.87 5.07 -79.48
N LYS A 29 -11.17 4.72 -79.51
CA LYS A 29 -12.03 4.80 -78.32
C LYS A 29 -11.55 3.87 -77.20
N SER A 30 -11.16 2.63 -77.54
CA SER A 30 -10.61 1.68 -76.55
C SER A 30 -9.29 2.14 -75.94
N ARG A 31 -8.44 2.85 -76.69
CA ARG A 31 -7.21 3.45 -76.16
C ARG A 31 -7.50 4.60 -75.22
N GLN A 32 -8.45 5.49 -75.56
CA GLN A 32 -8.89 6.55 -74.66
C GLN A 32 -9.55 6.02 -73.38
N ASP A 33 -10.40 5.00 -73.50
CA ASP A 33 -11.03 4.35 -72.35
C ASP A 33 -9.95 3.68 -71.46
N ARG A 34 -8.91 3.08 -72.05
CA ARG A 34 -7.75 2.55 -71.30
C ARG A 34 -6.93 3.63 -70.61
N GLU A 35 -6.58 4.71 -71.29
CA GLU A 35 -5.80 5.81 -70.70
C GLU A 35 -6.58 6.46 -69.54
N PHE A 36 -7.89 6.66 -69.70
CA PHE A 36 -8.77 7.15 -68.64
C PHE A 36 -8.90 6.16 -67.47
N GLU A 37 -9.02 4.86 -67.75
CA GLU A 37 -9.04 3.82 -66.72
C GLU A 37 -7.69 3.66 -66.01
N GLU A 38 -6.56 3.80 -66.71
CA GLU A 38 -5.20 3.74 -66.15
C GLU A 38 -4.90 4.96 -65.28
N GLU A 39 -5.27 6.17 -65.71
CA GLU A 39 -5.16 7.38 -64.89
C GLU A 39 -6.08 7.31 -63.67
N GLY A 40 -7.34 6.88 -63.85
CA GLY A 40 -8.29 6.67 -62.77
C GLY A 40 -7.84 5.61 -61.76
N MET A 41 -7.23 4.53 -62.25
CA MET A 41 -6.68 3.47 -61.41
C MET A 41 -5.41 3.92 -60.69
N THR A 42 -4.56 4.73 -61.33
CA THR A 42 -3.37 5.31 -60.70
C THR A 42 -3.77 6.24 -59.55
N ILE A 43 -4.72 7.14 -59.79
CA ILE A 43 -5.27 8.05 -58.75
C ILE A 43 -5.93 7.24 -57.62
N TYR A 44 -6.67 6.18 -57.96
CA TYR A 44 -7.26 5.28 -56.97
C TYR A 44 -6.19 4.59 -56.12
N LEU A 45 -5.15 4.01 -56.74
CA LEU A 45 -4.07 3.29 -56.06
C LEU A 45 -3.23 4.22 -55.17
N GLU A 46 -2.94 5.44 -55.60
CA GLU A 46 -2.21 6.44 -54.81
C GLU A 46 -3.00 6.85 -53.57
N ASN A 47 -4.27 7.23 -53.74
CA ASN A 47 -5.14 7.60 -52.62
C ASN A 47 -5.39 6.41 -51.68
N PHE A 48 -5.50 5.20 -52.22
CA PHE A 48 -5.66 3.97 -51.44
C PHE A 48 -4.41 3.64 -50.62
N ALA A 49 -3.22 3.82 -51.18
CA ALA A 49 -1.95 3.63 -50.46
C ALA A 49 -1.83 4.61 -49.29
N ASP A 50 -2.29 5.86 -49.47
CA ASP A 50 -2.33 6.87 -48.41
C ASP A 50 -3.30 6.51 -47.28
N VAL A 51 -4.52 6.07 -47.62
CA VAL A 51 -5.50 5.58 -46.64
C VAL A 51 -4.94 4.36 -45.89
N GLN A 52 -4.30 3.42 -46.60
CA GLN A 52 -3.69 2.24 -45.99
C GLN A 52 -2.57 2.61 -45.01
N ARG A 53 -1.74 3.60 -45.36
CA ARG A 53 -0.68 4.12 -44.49
C ARG A 53 -1.25 4.77 -43.24
N LEU A 54 -2.28 5.60 -43.37
CA LEU A 54 -2.94 6.24 -42.24
C LEU A 54 -3.59 5.23 -41.30
N LEU A 55 -4.27 4.21 -41.85
CA LEU A 55 -4.85 3.11 -41.07
C LEU A 55 -3.78 2.31 -40.30
N LYS A 56 -2.66 1.97 -40.94
CA LYS A 56 -1.53 1.29 -40.28
C LYS A 56 -0.91 2.12 -39.16
N GLN A 57 -0.75 3.43 -39.37
CA GLN A 57 -0.21 4.35 -38.36
C GLN A 57 -1.13 4.41 -37.13
N ARG A 58 -2.44 4.54 -37.36
CA ARG A 58 -3.45 4.59 -36.28
C ARG A 58 -3.54 3.28 -35.49
N LEU A 59 -3.52 2.14 -36.17
CA LEU A 59 -3.45 0.83 -35.54
C LEU A 59 -2.22 0.68 -34.63
N THR A 60 -1.08 1.23 -35.04
CA THR A 60 0.17 1.16 -34.29
C THR A 60 0.16 2.07 -33.06
N SER A 61 -0.46 3.25 -33.15
CA SER A 61 -0.58 4.15 -31.99
C SER A 61 -1.49 3.56 -30.92
N GLU A 62 -2.67 3.05 -31.30
CA GLU A 62 -3.63 2.46 -30.36
C GLU A 62 -3.03 1.23 -29.63
N LYS A 63 -2.29 0.37 -30.35
CA LYS A 63 -1.56 -0.74 -29.70
C LYS A 63 -0.52 -0.28 -28.69
N LYS A 64 0.27 0.76 -29.01
CA LYS A 64 1.29 1.29 -28.10
C LYS A 64 0.69 1.92 -26.85
N GLU A 65 -0.45 2.58 -26.99
CA GLU A 65 -1.18 3.18 -25.86
C GLU A 65 -1.70 2.09 -24.91
N LYS A 66 -2.30 1.02 -25.46
CA LYS A 66 -2.73 -0.16 -24.70
C LYS A 66 -1.57 -0.81 -23.94
N ASP A 67 -0.45 -1.08 -24.62
CA ASP A 67 0.75 -1.66 -24.00
C ASP A 67 1.29 -0.77 -22.87
N GLY A 68 1.27 0.56 -23.05
CA GLY A 68 1.69 1.53 -22.03
C GLY A 68 0.79 1.55 -20.79
N LEU A 69 -0.53 1.43 -20.98
CA LEU A 69 -1.50 1.34 -19.90
C LEU A 69 -1.37 0.03 -19.11
N GLU A 70 -1.17 -1.09 -19.81
CA GLU A 70 -0.89 -2.39 -19.18
C GLU A 70 0.40 -2.35 -18.36
N LEU A 71 1.45 -1.73 -18.89
CA LEU A 71 2.72 -1.55 -18.17
C LEU A 71 2.53 -0.69 -16.91
N PHE A 72 1.80 0.42 -17.00
CA PHE A 72 1.50 1.28 -15.85
C PHE A 72 0.71 0.54 -14.75
N LEU A 73 -0.29 -0.26 -15.15
CA LEU A 73 -1.07 -1.11 -14.25
C LEU A 73 -0.18 -2.06 -13.45
N HIS A 74 0.61 -2.86 -14.17
CA HIS A 74 1.39 -3.94 -13.58
C HIS A 74 2.62 -3.43 -12.84
N GLU A 75 3.31 -2.42 -13.38
CA GLU A 75 4.57 -1.97 -12.84
C GLU A 75 4.45 -0.87 -11.80
N THR A 76 3.38 -0.06 -11.83
CA THR A 76 3.25 1.12 -10.97
C THR A 76 2.03 1.03 -10.06
N TYR A 77 0.83 0.90 -10.63
CA TYR A 77 -0.42 1.00 -9.89
C TYR A 77 -0.56 -0.10 -8.82
N PHE A 78 -0.41 -1.38 -9.20
CA PHE A 78 -0.49 -2.48 -8.23
C PHE A 78 0.66 -2.48 -7.24
N LYS A 79 1.86 -2.04 -7.63
CA LYS A 79 3.01 -1.93 -6.70
C LYS A 79 2.75 -0.91 -5.59
N VAL A 80 2.17 0.24 -5.93
CA VAL A 80 1.82 1.29 -4.96
C VAL A 80 0.72 0.82 -4.01
N ILE A 81 -0.33 0.16 -4.53
CA ILE A 81 -1.39 -0.44 -3.68
C ILE A 81 -0.81 -1.44 -2.69
N ASN A 82 0.05 -2.35 -3.17
CA ASN A 82 0.68 -3.36 -2.32
C ASN A 82 1.67 -2.75 -1.31
N LEU A 83 2.30 -1.63 -1.63
CA LEU A 83 3.12 -0.88 -0.69
C LEU A 83 2.26 -0.26 0.42
N LEU A 84 1.16 0.42 0.07
CA LEU A 84 0.24 1.00 1.04
C LEU A 84 -0.33 -0.06 1.99
N LYS A 85 -0.76 -1.21 1.46
CA LYS A 85 -1.24 -2.35 2.27
C LYS A 85 -0.19 -2.84 3.26
N ARG A 86 1.07 -2.96 2.84
CA ARG A 86 2.18 -3.34 3.72
C ARG A 86 2.44 -2.30 4.82
N LEU A 87 2.47 -1.02 4.49
CA LEU A 87 2.67 0.05 5.46
C LEU A 87 1.54 0.08 6.51
N ILE A 88 0.29 -0.17 6.11
CA ILE A 88 -0.84 -0.29 7.05
C ILE A 88 -0.60 -1.45 8.05
N ILE A 89 -0.18 -2.62 7.57
CA ILE A 89 0.15 -3.78 8.42
C ILE A 89 1.30 -3.47 9.38
N GLU A 90 2.33 -2.75 8.91
CA GLU A 90 3.44 -2.33 9.77
C GLU A 90 2.97 -1.38 10.87
N LYS A 91 2.07 -0.43 10.57
CA LYS A 91 1.48 0.44 11.60
C LYS A 91 0.66 -0.35 12.61
N ASP A 92 -0.08 -1.37 12.19
CA ASP A 92 -0.80 -2.25 13.11
C ASP A 92 0.11 -2.97 14.11
N LYS A 93 1.25 -3.48 13.63
CA LYS A 93 2.26 -4.12 14.50
C LYS A 93 2.84 -3.15 15.54
N LEU A 94 3.09 -1.90 15.14
CA LEU A 94 3.59 -0.87 16.05
C LEU A 94 2.54 -0.50 17.12
N ILE A 95 1.27 -0.32 16.72
CA ILE A 95 0.15 -0.06 17.64
C ILE A 95 -0.02 -1.21 18.65
N GLU A 96 0.11 -2.45 18.19
CA GLU A 96 0.02 -3.63 19.06
C GLU A 96 1.19 -3.67 20.06
N THR A 97 2.40 -3.33 19.60
CA THR A 97 3.59 -3.24 20.46
C THR A 97 3.39 -2.17 21.54
N ASP A 98 2.98 -0.96 21.18
CA ASP A 98 2.71 0.12 22.13
C ASP A 98 1.62 -0.27 23.13
N THR A 99 0.57 -0.97 22.67
CA THR A 99 -0.50 -1.46 23.55
C THR A 99 0.00 -2.51 24.55
N ARG A 100 0.89 -3.41 24.15
CA ARG A 100 1.51 -4.40 25.05
C ARG A 100 2.42 -3.74 26.08
N GLU A 101 3.22 -2.75 25.69
CA GLU A 101 4.10 -2.02 26.61
C GLU A 101 3.29 -1.20 27.63
N LEU A 102 2.21 -0.53 27.20
CA LEU A 102 1.27 0.14 28.11
C LEU A 102 0.66 -0.82 29.14
N ALA A 103 0.31 -2.05 28.73
CA ALA A 103 -0.22 -3.05 29.66
C ALA A 103 0.84 -3.50 30.69
N LYS A 104 2.10 -3.65 30.28
CA LYS A 104 3.21 -3.99 31.19
C LYS A 104 3.45 -2.90 32.24
N ILE A 105 3.44 -1.64 31.84
CA ILE A 105 3.60 -0.49 32.74
C ILE A 105 2.51 -0.50 33.83
N LYS A 106 1.25 -0.76 33.44
CA LYS A 106 0.13 -0.86 34.39
C LYS A 106 0.26 -2.02 35.38
N HIS A 107 0.87 -3.13 34.97
CA HIS A 107 1.07 -4.29 35.83
C HIS A 107 2.35 -4.24 36.69
N GLN A 108 3.27 -3.32 36.42
CA GLN A 108 4.50 -3.14 37.22
C GLN A 108 4.27 -2.34 38.52
N ALA A 109 3.06 -1.86 38.78
CA ALA A 109 2.71 -1.13 40.00
C ALA A 109 2.61 -2.08 41.24
N ARG A 110 3.80 -2.49 41.72
CA ARG A 110 4.25 -2.83 43.09
C ARG A 110 3.23 -3.38 44.11
N GLU A 111 2.95 -4.68 44.08
CA GLU A 111 2.35 -5.40 45.22
C GLU A 111 3.29 -5.51 46.45
N ASP A 112 4.62 -5.61 46.25
CA ASP A 112 5.57 -5.86 47.34
C ASP A 112 6.01 -4.61 48.12
N ALA A 113 5.97 -3.44 47.49
CA ALA A 113 6.28 -2.18 48.17
C ALA A 113 5.10 -1.71 49.03
N GLN A 114 3.86 -1.92 48.55
CA GLN A 114 2.66 -1.55 49.28
C GLN A 114 2.52 -2.35 50.59
N LYS A 115 2.72 -3.67 50.54
CA LYS A 115 2.68 -4.51 51.75
C LYS A 115 3.70 -4.07 52.81
N ARG A 116 4.92 -3.72 52.39
CA ARG A 116 5.96 -3.21 53.30
C ARG A 116 5.59 -1.83 53.88
N PHE A 117 4.99 -0.96 53.07
CA PHE A 117 4.53 0.36 53.50
C PHE A 117 3.42 0.24 54.56
N ASP A 118 2.45 -0.65 54.34
CA ASP A 118 1.37 -0.92 55.29
C ASP A 118 1.91 -1.52 56.60
N GLU A 119 2.91 -2.41 56.52
CA GLU A 119 3.58 -3.00 57.69
C GLU A 119 4.28 -1.93 58.55
N PHE A 120 5.01 -0.99 57.93
CA PHE A 120 5.64 0.10 58.66
C PHE A 120 4.63 1.07 59.29
N ASN A 121 3.53 1.37 58.60
CA ASN A 121 2.45 2.17 59.17
C ASN A 121 1.78 1.49 60.37
N PHE A 122 1.58 0.17 60.30
CA PHE A 122 1.07 -0.61 61.42
C PHE A 122 2.01 -0.52 62.64
N LEU A 123 3.32 -0.67 62.45
CA LEU A 123 4.30 -0.54 63.54
C LEU A 123 4.30 0.87 64.15
N LEU A 124 4.23 1.90 63.31
CA LEU A 124 4.20 3.29 63.75
C LEU A 124 2.91 3.59 64.55
N GLN A 125 1.77 3.05 64.12
CA GLN A 125 0.52 3.13 64.88
C GLN A 125 0.65 2.41 66.23
N LYS A 126 1.24 1.21 66.26
CA LYS A 126 1.45 0.47 67.51
C LYS A 126 2.36 1.22 68.49
N ILE A 127 3.41 1.88 68.01
CA ILE A 127 4.26 2.72 68.84
C ILE A 127 3.47 3.91 69.41
N LYS A 128 2.65 4.58 68.60
CA LYS A 128 1.80 5.70 69.06
C LYS A 128 0.79 5.27 70.13
N GLU A 129 0.10 4.14 69.92
CA GLU A 129 -0.87 3.59 70.88
C GLU A 129 -0.24 3.33 72.27
N VAL A 130 1.06 3.06 72.30
CA VAL A 130 1.77 2.62 73.49
C VAL A 130 2.49 3.77 74.21
N PHE A 131 2.78 4.88 73.52
CA PHE A 131 3.28 6.11 74.14
C PHE A 131 2.32 6.68 75.19
N ASP A 132 1.01 6.55 74.95
CA ASP A 132 -0.04 7.02 75.85
C ASP A 132 -0.49 5.96 76.88
N SER A 133 0.06 4.73 76.81
CA SER A 133 -0.33 3.64 77.70
C SER A 133 0.28 3.79 79.11
N THR A 134 -0.53 3.64 80.15
CA THR A 134 -0.07 3.58 81.54
C THR A 134 0.58 2.23 81.88
N ASN A 135 0.37 1.19 81.07
CA ASN A 135 0.84 -0.17 81.32
C ASN A 135 2.22 -0.43 80.69
N ILE A 136 3.21 -0.75 81.54
CA ILE A 136 4.58 -1.04 81.09
C ILE A 136 4.69 -2.34 80.28
N GLN A 137 3.80 -3.31 80.48
CA GLN A 137 3.82 -4.55 79.71
C GLN A 137 3.51 -4.32 78.23
N ASP A 138 2.69 -3.32 77.91
CA ASP A 138 2.35 -3.01 76.52
C ASP A 138 3.56 -2.39 75.81
N ILE A 139 4.36 -1.58 76.52
CA ILE A 139 5.66 -1.06 76.05
C ILE A 139 6.62 -2.21 75.71
N PHE A 140 6.76 -3.19 76.61
CA PHE A 140 7.64 -4.34 76.39
C PHE A 140 7.20 -5.21 75.21
N LYS A 141 5.90 -5.52 75.09
CA LYS A 141 5.37 -6.28 73.95
C LYS A 141 5.62 -5.59 72.61
N THR A 142 5.54 -4.27 72.57
CA THR A 142 5.83 -3.50 71.36
C THR A 142 7.32 -3.50 71.03
N LEU A 143 8.20 -3.49 72.02
CA LEU A 143 9.64 -3.67 71.79
C LEU A 143 9.97 -5.06 71.24
N GLU A 144 9.39 -6.13 71.81
CA GLU A 144 9.56 -7.51 71.29
C GLU A 144 9.04 -7.65 69.86
N LEU A 145 7.89 -7.02 69.54
CA LEU A 145 7.36 -6.99 68.19
C LEU A 145 8.34 -6.31 67.22
N LEU A 146 8.89 -5.16 67.59
CA LEU A 146 9.85 -4.43 66.76
C LEU A 146 11.14 -5.23 66.55
N GLU A 147 11.69 -5.82 67.61
CA GLU A 147 12.84 -6.72 67.55
C GLU A 147 12.58 -7.90 66.61
N SER A 148 11.44 -8.58 66.77
CA SER A 148 11.02 -9.68 65.89
C SER A 148 10.95 -9.26 64.42
N LYS A 149 10.38 -8.08 64.14
CA LYS A 149 10.31 -7.53 62.77
C LYS A 149 11.67 -7.19 62.19
N ILE A 150 12.60 -6.71 63.02
CA ILE A 150 14.00 -6.50 62.61
C ILE A 150 14.67 -7.84 62.28
N MET A 151 14.51 -8.85 63.14
CA MET A 151 15.13 -10.18 62.99
C MET A 151 14.64 -10.92 61.74
N ILE A 152 13.35 -10.82 61.39
CA ILE A 152 12.84 -11.40 60.13
C ILE A 152 13.24 -10.58 58.89
N GLY A 153 13.90 -9.45 59.08
CA GLY A 153 14.51 -8.66 58.03
C GLY A 153 13.62 -7.60 57.40
N LEU A 154 12.61 -7.07 58.11
CA LEU A 154 11.78 -5.97 57.62
C LEU A 154 12.63 -4.73 57.26
N PHE A 155 13.73 -4.50 57.98
CA PHE A 155 14.64 -3.37 57.81
C PHE A 155 15.89 -3.68 56.96
N LYS A 156 15.93 -4.82 56.26
CA LYS A 156 17.12 -5.25 55.47
C LYS A 156 17.61 -4.21 54.46
N SER A 157 16.71 -3.40 53.92
CA SER A 157 17.03 -2.35 52.93
C SER A 157 17.60 -1.07 53.54
N ASN A 158 17.53 -0.89 54.87
CA ASN A 158 17.99 0.32 55.54
C ASN A 158 18.79 -0.03 56.81
N PRO A 159 19.98 -0.67 56.67
CA PRO A 159 20.82 -0.99 57.82
C PRO A 159 21.36 0.30 58.42
N SER A 160 20.97 0.61 59.65
CA SER A 160 21.33 1.84 60.35
C SER A 160 21.97 1.54 61.70
N GLN A 161 22.83 2.45 62.18
CA GLN A 161 23.45 2.31 63.50
C GLN A 161 22.41 2.37 64.62
N GLU A 162 21.28 3.05 64.36
CA GLU A 162 20.13 3.17 65.23
C GLU A 162 19.42 1.83 65.43
N LEU A 163 19.35 0.98 64.39
CA LEU A 163 18.81 -0.38 64.51
C LEU A 163 19.70 -1.26 65.38
N ASP A 164 21.03 -1.19 65.21
CA ASP A 164 21.98 -1.93 66.04
C ASP A 164 21.95 -1.45 67.49
N PHE A 165 21.82 -0.14 67.71
CA PHE A 165 21.65 0.45 69.03
C PHE A 165 20.34 0.00 69.68
N PHE A 166 19.25 -0.05 68.91
CA PHE A 166 17.96 -0.54 69.36
C PHE A 166 18.04 -1.99 69.83
N ILE A 167 18.57 -2.90 69.00
CA ILE A 167 18.67 -4.33 69.33
C ILE A 167 19.50 -4.53 70.62
N LYS A 168 20.68 -3.88 70.72
CA LYS A 168 21.52 -3.95 71.92
C LYS A 168 20.83 -3.35 73.15
N GLY A 169 20.05 -2.28 72.96
CA GLY A 169 19.27 -1.62 73.99
C GLY A 169 18.17 -2.52 74.53
N VAL A 170 17.38 -3.14 73.65
CA VAL A 170 16.35 -4.14 73.98
C VAL A 170 16.98 -5.29 74.76
N ASP A 171 18.03 -5.91 74.21
CA ASP A 171 18.76 -7.01 74.85
C ASP A 171 19.20 -6.68 76.30
N ARG A 172 19.73 -5.47 76.51
CA ARG A 172 20.17 -4.99 77.82
C ARG A 172 18.99 -4.80 78.77
N LEU A 173 17.90 -4.23 78.27
CA LEU A 173 16.70 -3.89 79.04
C LEU A 173 15.97 -5.15 79.53
N PHE A 174 15.97 -6.23 78.74
CA PHE A 174 15.41 -7.53 79.11
C PHE A 174 16.31 -8.35 80.07
N LYS A 175 17.62 -8.05 80.12
CA LYS A 175 18.59 -8.72 81.03
C LYS A 175 18.69 -8.10 82.43
N LEU A 176 18.26 -6.85 82.61
CA LEU A 176 18.36 -6.13 83.89
C LEU A 176 17.10 -6.32 84.76
N SER A 177 17.25 -6.92 85.93
CA SER A 177 16.16 -7.34 86.83
C SER A 177 15.59 -6.26 87.76
N ASN A 178 15.98 -4.98 87.64
CA ASN A 178 15.54 -3.90 88.54
C ASN A 178 14.93 -2.70 87.79
N HIS A 179 13.71 -2.32 88.19
CA HIS A 179 12.70 -1.63 87.37
C HIS A 179 12.52 -0.11 87.62
N SER A 180 13.41 0.60 88.31
CA SER A 180 13.16 2.03 88.59
C SER A 180 13.29 2.94 87.37
N ASN A 181 14.12 2.59 86.37
CA ASN A 181 14.33 3.37 85.14
C ASN A 181 13.93 2.66 83.84
N SER A 182 13.44 1.41 83.92
CA SER A 182 13.18 0.57 82.74
C SER A 182 12.10 1.14 81.83
N ARG A 183 11.13 1.88 82.37
CA ARG A 183 10.08 2.54 81.57
C ARG A 183 10.65 3.65 80.67
N ASN A 184 11.51 4.52 81.21
CA ASN A 184 12.06 5.64 80.46
C ASN A 184 13.02 5.17 79.37
N GLU A 185 13.85 4.17 79.67
CA GLU A 185 14.75 3.57 78.70
C GLU A 185 13.96 2.86 77.58
N ALA A 186 12.87 2.16 77.91
CA ALA A 186 12.00 1.52 76.93
C ALA A 186 11.28 2.55 76.04
N LEU A 187 10.81 3.66 76.61
CA LEU A 187 10.23 4.76 75.84
C LEU A 187 11.25 5.42 74.90
N GLN A 188 12.51 5.59 75.33
CA GLN A 188 13.58 6.10 74.46
C GLN A 188 13.85 5.17 73.28
N LEU A 189 13.85 3.85 73.49
CA LEU A 189 13.98 2.86 72.42
C LEU A 189 12.79 2.89 71.45
N LEU A 190 11.56 3.08 71.96
CA LEU A 190 10.39 3.29 71.12
C LEU A 190 10.47 4.60 70.32
N SER A 191 10.97 5.69 70.93
CA SER A 191 11.17 6.97 70.23
C SER A 191 12.20 6.84 69.12
N LEU A 192 13.29 6.11 69.36
CA LEU A 192 14.29 5.80 68.36
C LEU A 192 13.68 5.05 67.17
N MET A 193 12.94 3.97 67.44
CA MET A 193 12.29 3.19 66.38
C MET A 193 11.19 3.97 65.65
N HIS A 194 10.46 4.84 66.35
CA HIS A 194 9.52 5.74 65.71
C HIS A 194 10.22 6.61 64.66
N SER A 195 11.38 7.17 65.00
CA SER A 195 12.20 7.97 64.07
C SER A 195 12.71 7.14 62.89
N VAL A 196 13.27 5.96 63.14
CA VAL A 196 13.80 5.06 62.10
C VAL A 196 12.70 4.63 61.12
N ILE A 197 11.51 4.28 61.64
CA ILE A 197 10.36 3.89 60.81
C ILE A 197 9.87 5.08 59.99
N GLN A 198 9.80 6.28 60.58
CA GLN A 198 9.41 7.50 59.85
C GLN A 198 10.37 7.81 58.70
N GLU A 199 11.67 7.76 58.94
CA GLU A 199 12.68 7.99 57.91
C GLU A 199 12.60 6.93 56.80
N THR A 200 12.39 5.66 57.17
CA THR A 200 12.20 4.57 56.20
C THR A 200 10.95 4.77 55.36
N LEU A 201 9.83 5.19 55.97
CA LEU A 201 8.59 5.51 55.24
C LEU A 201 8.80 6.68 54.26
N ILE A 202 9.50 7.74 54.67
CA ILE A 202 9.82 8.87 53.80
C ILE A 202 10.68 8.42 52.61
N GLY A 203 11.71 7.60 52.85
CA GLY A 203 12.53 7.02 51.79
C GLY A 203 11.70 6.20 50.80
N MET A 204 10.83 5.31 51.30
CA MET A 204 9.92 4.52 50.46
C MET A 204 8.95 5.39 49.65
N MET A 205 8.42 6.47 50.24
CA MET A 205 7.54 7.41 49.54
C MET A 205 8.29 8.15 48.42
N ASN A 206 9.52 8.60 48.67
CA ASN A 206 10.34 9.27 47.66
C ASN A 206 10.67 8.32 46.50
N GLU A 207 11.10 7.09 46.79
CA GLU A 207 11.35 6.07 45.77
C GLU A 207 10.08 5.71 44.98
N GLN A 208 8.91 5.68 45.64
CA GLN A 208 7.63 5.50 44.96
C GLN A 208 7.32 6.68 44.05
N LEU A 209 7.52 7.92 44.52
CA LEU A 209 7.30 9.15 43.75
C LEU A 209 8.19 9.20 42.51
N GLU A 210 9.50 8.98 42.67
CA GLU A 210 10.45 8.93 41.55
C GLU A 210 10.08 7.85 40.54
N SER A 211 9.79 6.63 41.02
CA SER A 211 9.36 5.54 40.12
C SER A 211 8.03 5.83 39.43
N SER A 212 7.14 6.60 40.07
CA SER A 212 5.85 6.99 39.49
C SER A 212 6.04 7.99 38.36
N PHE A 213 6.98 8.94 38.49
CA PHE A 213 7.32 9.86 37.39
C PHE A 213 7.92 9.11 36.21
N ASP A 214 8.85 8.18 36.43
CA ASP A 214 9.42 7.35 35.37
C ASP A 214 8.35 6.51 34.65
N LEU A 215 7.38 5.97 35.39
CA LEU A 215 6.26 5.22 34.83
C LEU A 215 5.31 6.12 34.05
N LEU A 216 5.02 7.32 34.57
CA LEU A 216 4.17 8.32 33.92
C LEU A 216 4.77 8.79 32.60
N ASP A 217 6.08 9.06 32.56
CA ASP A 217 6.80 9.47 31.34
C ASP A 217 6.76 8.36 30.28
N LYS A 218 6.95 7.11 30.69
CA LYS A 218 6.83 5.95 29.79
C LYS A 218 5.39 5.77 29.30
N GLU A 219 4.40 5.90 30.18
CA GLU A 219 2.98 5.81 29.81
C GLU A 219 2.61 6.91 28.81
N LEU A 220 3.07 8.14 29.04
CA LEU A 220 2.88 9.27 28.14
C LEU A 220 3.51 9.00 26.77
N PHE A 221 4.77 8.54 26.76
CA PHE A 221 5.48 8.20 25.52
C PHE A 221 4.73 7.17 24.68
N TYR A 222 4.38 6.02 25.25
CA TYR A 222 3.69 4.97 24.50
C TYR A 222 2.27 5.36 24.10
N THR A 223 1.58 6.19 24.90
CA THR A 223 0.28 6.74 24.54
C THR A 223 0.37 7.67 23.32
N GLN A 224 1.36 8.58 23.31
CA GLN A 224 1.58 9.49 22.18
C GLN A 224 2.05 8.76 20.93
N SER A 225 2.96 7.78 21.08
CA SER A 225 3.43 6.91 19.99
C SER A 225 2.26 6.18 19.33
N LYS A 226 1.42 5.53 20.14
CA LYS A 226 0.23 4.80 19.68
C LYS A 226 -0.72 5.70 18.89
N ASN A 227 -1.04 6.88 19.42
CA ASN A 227 -1.92 7.84 18.76
C ASN A 227 -1.35 8.28 17.40
N THR A 228 -0.05 8.57 17.35
CA THR A 228 0.66 8.93 16.11
C THR A 228 0.59 7.81 15.07
N HIS A 229 0.79 6.56 15.49
CA HIS A 229 0.67 5.40 14.61
C HIS A 229 -0.76 5.16 14.12
N GLN A 230 -1.78 5.39 14.96
CA GLN A 230 -3.19 5.33 14.56
C GLN A 230 -3.52 6.39 13.49
N GLN A 231 -3.13 7.64 13.70
CA GLN A 231 -3.35 8.72 12.72
C GLN A 231 -2.64 8.44 11.39
N ALA A 232 -1.42 7.91 11.43
CA ALA A 232 -0.69 7.52 10.24
C ALA A 232 -1.40 6.37 9.51
N LYS A 233 -1.89 5.35 10.24
CA LYS A 233 -2.67 4.24 9.68
C LYS A 233 -3.95 4.74 8.99
N GLU A 234 -4.71 5.59 9.65
CA GLU A 234 -5.94 6.17 9.08
C GLU A 234 -5.66 6.96 7.81
N SER A 235 -4.57 7.74 7.80
CA SER A 235 -4.13 8.48 6.60
C SER A 235 -3.77 7.55 5.44
N LEU A 236 -3.07 6.44 5.72
CA LEU A 236 -2.73 5.42 4.72
C LEU A 236 -3.97 4.68 4.19
N ILE A 237 -4.93 4.35 5.07
CA ILE A 237 -6.21 3.74 4.67
C ILE A 237 -7.00 4.69 3.79
N ASN A 238 -7.09 5.96 4.15
CA ASN A 238 -7.77 6.97 3.36
C ASN A 238 -7.10 7.13 1.98
N LEU A 239 -5.77 7.11 1.93
CA LEU A 239 -5.04 7.18 0.67
C LEU A 239 -5.29 5.93 -0.19
N LEU A 240 -5.28 4.74 0.41
CA LEU A 240 -5.58 3.47 -0.27
C LEU A 240 -6.99 3.48 -0.84
N ASN A 241 -7.99 3.88 -0.05
CA ASN A 241 -9.39 3.97 -0.48
C ASN A 241 -9.55 4.98 -1.63
N LYS A 242 -8.89 6.14 -1.54
CA LYS A 242 -8.89 7.11 -2.65
C LYS A 242 -8.26 6.51 -3.91
N PHE A 243 -7.14 5.80 -3.78
CA PHE A 243 -6.48 5.14 -4.90
C PHE A 243 -7.37 4.06 -5.52
N GLU A 244 -8.00 3.21 -4.71
CA GLU A 244 -8.88 2.14 -5.17
C GLU A 244 -10.17 2.69 -5.81
N VAL A 245 -10.76 3.76 -5.28
CA VAL A 245 -11.96 4.41 -5.86
C VAL A 245 -11.62 5.17 -7.15
N THR A 246 -10.56 5.97 -7.15
CA THR A 246 -10.12 6.72 -8.34
C THR A 246 -9.67 5.76 -9.42
N GLY A 247 -8.93 4.71 -9.06
CA GLY A 247 -8.54 3.68 -10.01
C GLY A 247 -9.73 2.87 -10.50
N ALA A 248 -10.69 2.46 -9.67
CA ALA A 248 -11.87 1.76 -10.15
C ALA A 248 -12.71 2.60 -11.13
N LYS A 249 -12.85 3.92 -10.87
CA LYS A 249 -13.51 4.82 -11.82
C LYS A 249 -12.74 4.96 -13.12
N PHE A 250 -11.44 5.27 -13.03
CA PHE A 250 -10.57 5.39 -14.19
C PHE A 250 -10.54 4.09 -15.03
N TRP A 251 -10.40 2.93 -14.39
CA TRP A 251 -10.38 1.64 -15.08
C TRP A 251 -11.73 1.26 -15.65
N ASN A 252 -12.85 1.62 -15.01
CA ASN A 252 -14.17 1.41 -15.61
C ASN A 252 -14.37 2.30 -16.84
N GLU A 253 -13.91 3.56 -16.81
CA GLU A 253 -13.93 4.46 -17.96
C GLU A 253 -13.03 3.94 -19.09
N GLN A 254 -11.81 3.48 -18.76
CA GLN A 254 -10.88 2.92 -19.74
C GLN A 254 -11.31 1.55 -20.29
N LEU A 255 -11.95 0.69 -19.49
CA LEU A 255 -12.50 -0.60 -19.97
C LEU A 255 -13.67 -0.40 -20.93
N GLN A 256 -14.48 0.66 -20.74
CA GLN A 256 -15.51 1.05 -21.70
C GLN A 256 -14.90 1.57 -23.02
N ILE A 257 -13.78 2.28 -22.94
CA ILE A 257 -13.01 2.74 -24.11
C ILE A 257 -12.37 1.54 -24.84
N ASN A 258 -11.68 0.67 -24.12
CA ASN A 258 -11.00 -0.52 -24.66
C ASN A 258 -11.96 -1.52 -25.35
N GLY A 259 -13.18 -1.71 -24.83
CA GLY A 259 -14.19 -2.55 -25.48
C GLY A 259 -14.63 -2.04 -26.85
N ASN A 260 -14.49 -0.73 -27.08
CA ASN A 260 -14.79 -0.08 -28.35
C ASN A 260 -13.56 -0.05 -29.27
N GLU A 261 -12.36 0.12 -28.70
CA GLU A 261 -11.09 0.11 -29.43
C GLU A 261 -10.72 -1.28 -29.98
N ASP A 262 -10.91 -2.37 -29.24
CA ASP A 262 -10.64 -3.73 -29.77
C ASP A 262 -11.57 -4.05 -30.96
N HIS A 263 -12.80 -3.54 -30.95
CA HIS A 263 -13.73 -3.64 -32.08
C HIS A 263 -13.28 -2.76 -33.27
N GLN A 264 -12.81 -1.54 -33.01
CA GLN A 264 -12.29 -0.63 -34.05
C GLN A 264 -11.01 -1.19 -34.67
N ILE A 265 -10.07 -1.71 -33.87
CA ILE A 265 -8.86 -2.41 -34.31
C ILE A 265 -9.22 -3.59 -35.23
N GLN A 266 -10.19 -4.43 -34.83
CA GLN A 266 -10.66 -5.54 -35.66
C GLN A 266 -11.36 -5.08 -36.95
N MET A 267 -12.19 -4.03 -36.89
CA MET A 267 -12.80 -3.44 -38.07
C MET A 267 -11.75 -2.88 -39.03
N PHE A 268 -10.76 -2.11 -38.54
CA PHE A 268 -9.69 -1.57 -39.37
C PHE A 268 -8.83 -2.67 -39.98
N GLN A 269 -8.55 -3.73 -39.24
CA GLN A 269 -7.85 -4.92 -39.76
C GLN A 269 -8.67 -5.59 -40.87
N SER A 270 -9.97 -5.80 -40.66
CA SER A 270 -10.90 -6.36 -41.64
C SER A 270 -11.02 -5.49 -42.90
N PHE A 271 -11.12 -4.17 -42.74
CA PHE A 271 -11.12 -3.22 -43.84
C PHE A 271 -9.81 -3.30 -44.63
N LEU A 272 -8.66 -3.33 -43.96
CA LEU A 272 -7.35 -3.48 -44.61
C LEU A 272 -7.25 -4.81 -45.38
N ASP A 273 -7.76 -5.91 -44.84
CA ASP A 273 -7.72 -7.22 -45.47
C ASP A 273 -8.63 -7.28 -46.71
N GLN A 274 -9.87 -6.77 -46.61
CA GLN A 274 -10.78 -6.66 -47.75
C GLN A 274 -10.24 -5.74 -48.84
N ALA A 275 -9.64 -4.63 -48.43
CA ALA A 275 -9.00 -3.65 -49.29
C ALA A 275 -7.83 -4.30 -50.09
N MET A 276 -6.97 -5.07 -49.44
CA MET A 276 -5.88 -5.82 -50.10
C MET A 276 -6.42 -6.87 -51.09
N LEU A 277 -7.51 -7.58 -50.73
CA LEU A 277 -8.14 -8.55 -51.62
C LEU A 277 -8.72 -7.91 -52.89
N MET A 278 -9.37 -6.75 -52.78
CA MET A 278 -9.92 -6.03 -53.92
C MET A 278 -8.82 -5.46 -54.83
N SER A 279 -7.77 -4.88 -54.26
CA SER A 279 -6.60 -4.41 -55.00
C SER A 279 -5.97 -5.54 -55.82
N ASN A 280 -5.75 -6.71 -55.21
CA ASN A 280 -5.17 -7.86 -55.91
C ASN A 280 -6.08 -8.38 -57.03
N ARG A 281 -7.40 -8.40 -56.84
CA ARG A 281 -8.36 -8.79 -57.88
C ARG A 281 -8.36 -7.83 -59.06
N SER A 282 -8.31 -6.52 -58.81
CA SER A 282 -8.26 -5.51 -59.87
C SER A 282 -6.98 -5.65 -60.69
N ILE A 283 -5.82 -5.81 -60.05
CA ILE A 283 -4.53 -6.05 -60.73
C ILE A 283 -4.62 -7.30 -61.62
N GLN A 284 -5.17 -8.39 -61.11
CA GLN A 284 -5.37 -9.64 -61.86
C GLN A 284 -6.30 -9.46 -63.07
N TYR A 285 -7.40 -8.72 -62.91
CA TYR A 285 -8.34 -8.44 -64.00
C TYR A 285 -7.67 -7.65 -65.13
N HIS A 286 -6.92 -6.59 -64.79
CA HIS A 286 -6.21 -5.78 -65.79
C HIS A 286 -5.09 -6.57 -66.49
N GLN A 287 -4.38 -7.45 -65.78
CA GLN A 287 -3.43 -8.37 -66.40
C GLN A 287 -4.11 -9.33 -67.40
N GLN A 288 -5.21 -9.97 -67.01
CA GLN A 288 -5.95 -10.87 -67.88
C GLN A 288 -6.49 -10.18 -69.13
N LEU A 289 -7.04 -8.96 -68.98
CA LEU A 289 -7.51 -8.14 -70.10
C LEU A 289 -6.37 -7.78 -71.07
N SER A 290 -5.20 -7.40 -70.53
CA SER A 290 -4.00 -7.10 -71.32
C SER A 290 -3.52 -8.32 -72.11
N ASP A 291 -3.46 -9.48 -71.47
CA ASP A 291 -3.04 -10.74 -72.09
C ASP A 291 -4.02 -11.19 -73.18
N THR A 292 -5.33 -11.05 -72.95
CA THR A 292 -6.34 -11.36 -73.98
C THR A 292 -6.25 -10.44 -75.18
N LEU A 293 -6.06 -9.13 -74.97
CA LEU A 293 -5.93 -8.17 -76.06
C LEU A 293 -4.63 -8.39 -76.86
N ARG A 294 -3.51 -8.71 -76.19
CA ARG A 294 -2.26 -9.10 -76.86
C ARG A 294 -2.46 -10.35 -77.70
N ALA A 295 -3.11 -11.39 -77.16
CA ALA A 295 -3.39 -12.61 -77.89
C ALA A 295 -4.33 -12.40 -79.10
N MET A 296 -5.31 -11.49 -78.99
CA MET A 296 -6.18 -11.13 -80.13
C MET A 296 -5.39 -10.42 -81.24
N LEU A 297 -4.51 -9.47 -80.88
CA LEU A 297 -3.64 -8.76 -81.83
C LEU A 297 -2.65 -9.70 -82.53
N GLU A 298 -2.00 -10.59 -81.79
CA GLU A 298 -1.07 -11.57 -82.35
C GLU A 298 -1.76 -12.53 -83.33
N ARG A 299 -2.98 -12.98 -83.02
CA ARG A 299 -3.78 -13.81 -83.94
C ARG A 299 -4.22 -13.07 -85.19
N PHE A 300 -4.37 -11.75 -85.12
CA PHE A 300 -4.80 -10.93 -86.25
C PHE A 300 -3.62 -10.60 -87.18
N LEU A 301 -2.41 -10.41 -86.64
CA LEU A 301 -1.17 -10.14 -87.40
C LEU A 301 -0.59 -11.38 -88.10
N GLN A 302 -1.04 -12.59 -87.76
CA GLN A 302 -0.62 -13.85 -88.38
C GLN A 302 -1.53 -14.31 -89.54
N ARG A 303 -2.53 -13.52 -89.94
CA ARG A 303 -3.41 -13.76 -91.10
C ARG A 303 -3.19 -12.70 -92.17
#